data_AF-A0A624W9P4-F1
#
_entry.id   AF-A0A624W9P4-F1
#
_cell.length_a   1.000
_cell.length_b   1.000
_cell.length_c   1.000
_cell.angle_alpha   90.00
_cell.angle_beta   90.00
_cell.angle_gamma   90.00
#
_symmetry.space_group_name_H-M   'P 1'
#
loop_
_entity.id
_entity.type
_entity.pdbx_description
1 polymer ?
#
loop_
_entity_poly.entity_id
_entity_poly.type
_entity_poly.pdbx_seq_one_letter_code
_entity_poly.pdbx_strand_id
1 'polypeptide(L)'
;IVPNTSHYSIKDITEESLVPFINRFQSKKTLPQVFGIIHHNLLTVYFSEVPVKVVRWTADNPNARDFRYACGIRYHPLTIDIPITNRISITLNEPETGWEATYIEATFDDGYIATTQVYITPDDKYPQIAPPSVNAACQTLPGRGLGENDRLD
;
A
#
# COMPACT_ATOMS: atom_id res chain seq x y z
N ILE A 1 -0.96 -9.49 -6.29
CA ILE A 1 -1.12 -8.71 -5.04
C ILE A 1 -2.36 -7.83 -5.19
N VAL A 2 -3.08 -7.51 -4.12
CA VAL A 2 -4.37 -6.79 -4.21
C VAL A 2 -4.39 -5.62 -3.24
N PRO A 3 -4.91 -4.43 -3.62
CA PRO A 3 -5.30 -3.40 -2.66
C PRO A 3 -6.22 -3.97 -1.58
N ASN A 4 -6.40 -3.22 -0.49
CA ASN A 4 -7.21 -3.65 0.64
C ASN A 4 -8.56 -4.25 0.18
N THR A 5 -8.70 -5.57 0.27
CA THR A 5 -9.85 -6.29 -0.25
C THR A 5 -10.37 -7.28 0.78
N SER A 6 -11.56 -7.80 0.55
CA SER A 6 -12.08 -8.88 1.39
C SER A 6 -11.26 -10.16 1.18
N HIS A 7 -11.10 -10.96 2.23
CA HIS A 7 -10.46 -12.28 2.10
C HIS A 7 -11.14 -13.19 1.07
N TYR A 8 -12.45 -13.01 0.83
CA TYR A 8 -13.20 -13.80 -0.14
C TYR A 8 -12.77 -13.50 -1.59
N SER A 9 -12.43 -12.24 -1.88
CA SER A 9 -12.05 -11.76 -3.21
C SER A 9 -10.64 -12.19 -3.65
N ILE A 10 -9.86 -12.81 -2.76
CA ILE A 10 -8.52 -13.32 -3.10
C ILE A 10 -8.60 -14.46 -4.11
N LYS A 11 -9.69 -15.24 -4.12
CA LYS A 11 -9.88 -16.34 -5.06
C LYS A 11 -9.91 -15.85 -6.51
N ASP A 12 -10.49 -14.67 -6.73
CA ASP A 12 -10.70 -14.10 -8.06
C ASP A 12 -9.40 -13.68 -8.76
N ILE A 13 -8.31 -13.50 -8.00
CA ILE A 13 -7.01 -13.02 -8.49
C ILE A 13 -5.87 -14.02 -8.28
N THR A 14 -6.16 -15.17 -7.67
CA THR A 14 -5.15 -16.17 -7.28
C THR A 14 -4.45 -16.75 -8.51
N GLU A 15 -5.22 -17.19 -9.50
CA GLU A 15 -4.66 -17.80 -10.72
C GLU A 15 -3.81 -16.79 -11.49
N GLU A 16 -4.36 -15.59 -11.75
CA GLU A 16 -3.66 -14.51 -12.47
C GLU A 16 -2.36 -14.07 -11.78
N SER A 17 -2.30 -14.13 -10.44
CA SER A 17 -1.08 -13.81 -9.69
C SER A 17 -0.05 -14.94 -9.71
N LEU A 18 -0.49 -16.21 -9.72
CA LEU A 18 0.40 -17.37 -9.61
C LEU A 18 1.01 -17.80 -10.94
N VAL A 19 0.24 -17.75 -12.03
CA VAL A 19 0.71 -18.13 -13.37
C VAL A 19 2.03 -17.44 -13.77
N PRO A 20 2.17 -16.10 -13.72
CA PRO A 20 3.42 -15.45 -14.10
C PRO A 20 4.57 -15.79 -13.16
N PHE A 21 4.31 -15.93 -11.86
CA PHE A 21 5.32 -16.34 -10.89
C PHE A 21 5.88 -17.74 -11.20
N ILE A 22 4.99 -18.73 -11.42
CA ILE A 22 5.38 -20.11 -11.71
C ILE A 22 6.13 -20.19 -13.05
N ASN A 23 5.67 -19.48 -14.08
CA ASN A 23 6.35 -19.43 -15.38
C ASN A 23 7.78 -18.88 -15.26
N ARG A 24 7.97 -17.78 -14.50
CA ARG A 24 9.30 -17.23 -14.23
C ARG A 24 10.17 -18.20 -13.43
N PHE A 25 9.61 -18.83 -12.41
CA PHE A 25 10.32 -19.80 -11.59
C PHE A 25 10.81 -21.00 -12.42
N GLN A 26 9.95 -21.60 -13.24
CA GLN A 26 10.30 -22.74 -14.10
C GLN A 26 11.33 -22.36 -15.17
N SER A 27 11.23 -21.16 -15.73
CA SER A 27 12.18 -20.65 -16.73
C SER A 27 13.46 -20.07 -16.13
N LYS A 28 13.61 -20.05 -14.80
CA LYS A 28 14.71 -19.39 -14.09
C LYS A 28 14.85 -17.90 -14.44
N LYS A 29 13.76 -17.24 -14.83
CA LYS A 29 13.68 -15.78 -15.01
C LYS A 29 13.59 -15.11 -13.64
N THR A 30 14.32 -14.02 -13.43
CA THR A 30 14.28 -13.26 -12.18
C THR A 30 12.91 -12.59 -11.98
N LEU A 31 12.48 -12.44 -10.72
CA LEU A 31 11.28 -11.68 -10.40
C LEU A 31 11.57 -10.18 -10.55
N PRO A 32 10.68 -9.41 -11.22
CA PRO A 32 10.80 -7.96 -11.28
C PRO A 32 10.81 -7.36 -9.88
N GLN A 33 11.72 -6.42 -9.67
CA GLN A 33 11.84 -5.65 -8.43
C GLN A 33 11.31 -4.24 -8.66
N VAL A 34 10.55 -3.76 -7.68
CA VAL A 34 10.00 -2.41 -7.64
C VAL A 34 10.37 -1.84 -6.27
N PHE A 35 11.19 -0.80 -6.25
CA PHE A 35 11.61 -0.15 -5.00
C PHE A 35 11.55 1.36 -5.15
N GLY A 36 11.26 2.04 -4.04
CA GLY A 36 11.11 3.48 -4.03
C GLY A 36 12.04 4.15 -3.04
N ILE A 37 12.57 5.31 -3.43
CA ILE A 37 13.40 6.19 -2.61
C ILE A 37 12.64 7.49 -2.41
N ILE A 38 12.48 7.91 -1.15
CA ILE A 38 11.85 9.18 -0.80
C ILE A 38 12.93 10.23 -0.56
N HIS A 39 12.70 11.41 -1.12
CA HIS A 39 13.40 12.63 -0.76
C HIS A 39 12.38 13.75 -0.56
N HIS A 40 12.23 14.22 0.69
CA HIS A 40 11.13 15.09 1.12
C HIS A 40 9.77 14.44 0.80
N ASN A 41 8.94 15.08 -0.04
CA ASN A 41 7.66 14.54 -0.49
C ASN A 41 7.74 13.88 -1.87
N LEU A 42 8.92 13.79 -2.48
CA LEU A 42 9.08 13.19 -3.80
C LEU A 42 9.51 11.72 -3.65
N LEU A 43 8.65 10.82 -4.10
CA LEU A 43 8.94 9.39 -4.21
C LEU A 43 9.43 9.07 -5.63
N THR A 44 10.67 8.62 -5.75
CA THR A 44 11.19 8.07 -7.00
C THR A 44 11.15 6.55 -6.95
N VAL A 45 10.40 5.94 -7.86
CA VAL A 45 10.25 4.48 -7.96
C VAL A 45 11.06 3.96 -9.13
N TYR A 46 11.84 2.93 -8.88
CA TYR A 46 12.70 2.26 -9.85
C TYR A 46 12.16 0.86 -10.16
N PHE A 47 12.25 0.48 -11.43
CA PHE A 47 11.84 -0.83 -11.92
C PHE A 47 13.07 -1.58 -12.46
N SER A 48 13.23 -2.86 -12.10
CA SER A 48 14.31 -3.68 -12.66
C SER A 48 14.07 -4.13 -14.10
N GLU A 49 12.83 -4.05 -14.56
CA GLU A 49 12.33 -4.38 -15.90
C GLU A 49 11.34 -3.29 -16.32
N VAL A 50 11.09 -3.09 -17.61
CA VAL A 50 10.15 -2.06 -18.09
C VAL A 50 8.72 -2.55 -17.79
N PRO A 51 7.90 -1.83 -17.01
CA PRO A 51 6.50 -2.20 -16.83
C PRO A 51 5.66 -1.82 -18.05
N VAL A 52 4.60 -2.57 -18.31
CA VAL A 52 3.58 -2.28 -19.33
C VAL A 52 2.36 -1.53 -18.76
N LYS A 53 2.30 -1.36 -17.44
CA LYS A 53 1.30 -0.55 -16.74
C LYS A 53 1.83 -0.16 -15.37
N VAL A 54 1.59 1.09 -14.97
CA VAL A 54 1.88 1.55 -13.61
C VAL A 54 0.64 2.22 -13.02
N VAL A 55 0.28 1.84 -11.80
CA VAL A 55 -0.87 2.37 -11.07
C VAL A 55 -0.40 2.88 -9.71
N ARG A 56 -0.75 4.13 -9.40
CA ARG A 56 -0.67 4.67 -8.04
C ARG A 56 -1.98 4.37 -7.32
N TRP A 57 -1.88 3.73 -6.16
CA TRP A 57 -3.01 3.49 -5.28
C TRP A 57 -2.93 4.43 -4.09
N THR A 58 -4.00 5.20 -3.83
CA THR A 58 -4.08 6.14 -2.70
C THR A 58 -5.31 5.87 -1.85
N ALA A 59 -5.22 6.04 -0.53
CA ALA A 59 -6.35 5.99 0.39
C ALA A 59 -6.18 7.05 1.47
N ASP A 60 -7.24 7.79 1.79
CA ASP A 60 -7.25 8.81 2.83
C ASP A 60 -7.97 8.32 4.07
N ASN A 61 -7.45 8.68 5.25
CA ASN A 61 -8.17 8.54 6.51
C ASN A 61 -7.97 9.80 7.38
N PRO A 62 -8.99 10.68 7.49
CA PRO A 62 -8.89 11.92 8.26
C PRO A 62 -8.82 11.68 9.78
N ASN A 63 -9.21 10.49 10.25
CA ASN A 63 -9.45 10.23 11.67
C ASN A 63 -8.35 9.41 12.34
N ALA A 64 -7.67 8.52 11.62
CA ALA A 64 -6.69 7.60 12.18
C ALA A 64 -5.69 7.09 11.14
N ARG A 65 -4.48 6.72 11.58
CA ARG A 65 -3.46 6.05 10.76
C ARG A 65 -3.79 4.56 10.58
N ASP A 66 -5.00 4.26 10.11
CA ASP A 66 -5.53 2.90 9.91
C ASP A 66 -6.24 2.79 8.55
N PHE A 67 -5.75 1.93 7.66
CA PHE A 67 -6.22 1.82 6.27
C PHE A 67 -6.89 0.48 5.95
N ARG A 68 -7.32 -0.25 6.99
CA ARG A 68 -7.96 -1.55 6.82
C ARG A 68 -9.28 -1.43 6.06
N TYR A 69 -9.51 -2.37 5.12
CA TYR A 69 -10.77 -2.46 4.37
C TYR A 69 -12.00 -2.58 5.28
N ALA A 70 -11.87 -3.32 6.39
CA ALA A 70 -12.93 -3.50 7.39
C ALA A 70 -13.37 -2.19 8.07
N CYS A 71 -12.50 -1.17 8.05
CA CYS A 71 -12.78 0.18 8.56
C CYS A 71 -13.45 1.10 7.53
N GLY A 72 -13.83 0.57 6.37
CA GLY A 72 -14.46 1.34 5.29
C GLY A 72 -13.48 2.10 4.39
N ILE A 73 -12.18 2.04 4.68
CA ILE A 73 -11.14 2.68 3.86
C ILE A 73 -10.97 1.93 2.54
N ARG A 74 -10.77 2.64 1.43
CA ARG A 74 -10.61 2.07 0.09
C ARG A 74 -9.44 2.74 -0.61
N TYR A 75 -8.62 1.95 -1.30
CA TYR A 75 -7.63 2.50 -2.22
C TYR A 75 -8.27 2.83 -3.56
N HIS A 76 -7.91 4.00 -4.08
CA HIS A 76 -8.32 4.50 -5.38
C HIS A 76 -7.15 4.43 -6.36
N PRO A 77 -7.35 3.86 -7.56
CA PRO A 77 -6.30 3.77 -8.56
C PRO A 77 -6.19 5.06 -9.36
N LEU A 78 -4.96 5.46 -9.66
CA LEU A 78 -4.61 6.42 -10.70
C LEU A 78 -3.56 5.79 -11.61
N THR A 79 -3.87 5.64 -12.89
CA THR A 79 -2.90 5.14 -13.87
C THR A 79 -1.85 6.22 -14.13
N ILE A 80 -0.58 5.82 -14.14
CA ILE A 80 0.56 6.69 -14.40
C ILE A 80 1.11 6.33 -15.77
N ASP A 81 1.39 7.34 -16.60
CA ASP A 81 2.01 7.14 -17.90
C ASP A 81 3.39 6.48 -17.73
N ILE A 82 3.64 5.45 -18.54
CA ILE A 82 4.89 4.70 -18.49
C ILE A 82 5.99 5.60 -19.03
N PRO A 83 7.00 5.93 -18.23
CA PRO A 83 8.10 6.76 -18.70
C PRO A 83 8.96 5.99 -19.68
N ILE A 84 9.64 6.72 -20.56
CA ILE A 84 10.68 6.18 -21.46
C ILE A 84 11.85 5.58 -20.65
N THR A 85 11.97 5.95 -19.36
CA THR A 85 12.97 5.46 -18.41
C THR A 85 12.41 4.37 -17.48
N ASN A 86 13.25 3.49 -16.92
CA ASN A 86 12.84 2.49 -15.90
C ASN A 86 12.55 3.09 -14.51
N ARG A 87 12.02 4.30 -14.43
CA ARG A 87 11.65 4.96 -13.17
C ARG A 87 10.55 6.00 -13.36
N ILE A 88 9.70 6.16 -12.36
CA ILE A 88 8.75 7.27 -12.22
C ILE A 88 9.10 8.13 -11.00
N SER A 89 8.64 9.37 -11.00
CA SER A 89 8.63 10.23 -9.82
C SER A 89 7.20 10.68 -9.55
N ILE A 90 6.76 10.52 -8.29
CA ILE A 90 5.45 10.96 -7.83
C ILE A 90 5.63 11.84 -6.59
N THR A 91 4.82 12.89 -6.49
CA THR A 91 4.71 13.65 -5.24
C THR A 91 3.72 12.95 -4.32
N LEU A 92 4.15 12.64 -3.10
CA LEU A 92 3.30 12.18 -2.01
C LEU A 92 2.55 13.38 -1.43
N ASN A 93 1.24 13.25 -1.30
CA ASN A 93 0.40 14.27 -0.71
C ASN A 93 0.55 14.23 0.82
N GLU A 94 0.51 15.38 1.49
CA GLU A 94 0.43 15.45 2.95
C GLU A 94 -0.89 16.14 3.29
N PRO A 95 -1.91 15.39 3.72
CA PRO A 95 -3.21 15.99 4.01
C PRO A 95 -3.12 16.91 5.23
N GLU A 96 -3.90 18.01 5.22
CA GLU A 96 -3.96 18.95 6.35
C GLU A 96 -4.43 18.27 7.65
N THR A 97 -5.26 17.23 7.53
CA THR A 97 -5.76 16.43 8.64
C THR A 97 -5.70 14.93 8.32
N GLY A 98 -5.38 14.13 9.33
CA GLY A 98 -5.28 12.67 9.21
C GLY A 98 -4.06 12.21 8.43
N TRP A 99 -4.23 11.13 7.66
CA TRP A 99 -3.15 10.48 6.91
C TRP A 99 -3.62 10.01 5.54
N GLU A 100 -2.71 10.02 4.57
CA GLU A 100 -2.87 9.36 3.27
C GLU A 100 -1.91 8.17 3.20
N ALA A 101 -2.37 7.05 2.66
CA ALA A 101 -1.54 5.90 2.31
C ALA A 101 -1.40 5.79 0.80
N THR A 102 -0.17 5.69 0.32
CA THR A 102 0.16 5.58 -1.11
C THR A 102 1.07 4.38 -1.38
N TYR A 103 0.82 3.62 -2.44
CA TYR A 103 1.79 2.66 -2.99
C TYR A 103 1.71 2.59 -4.51
N ILE A 104 2.76 2.08 -5.13
CA ILE A 104 2.83 1.87 -6.59
C ILE A 104 2.71 0.39 -6.91
N GLU A 105 1.91 0.10 -7.92
CA GLU A 105 1.76 -1.21 -8.56
C GLU A 105 2.27 -1.13 -10.00
N ALA A 106 3.08 -2.10 -10.39
CA ALA A 106 3.63 -2.23 -11.73
C ALA A 106 3.29 -3.61 -12.31
N THR A 107 2.69 -3.62 -13.50
CA THR A 107 2.44 -4.82 -14.29
C THR A 107 3.51 -4.95 -15.37
N PHE A 108 4.07 -6.15 -15.52
CA PHE A 108 5.12 -6.47 -16.49
C PHE A 108 4.55 -7.21 -17.71
N ASP A 109 5.37 -7.35 -18.75
CA ASP A 109 4.99 -7.90 -20.06
C ASP A 109 4.37 -9.31 -19.99
N ASP A 110 4.84 -10.13 -19.07
CA ASP A 110 4.35 -11.49 -18.82
C ASP A 110 3.19 -11.56 -17.81
N GLY A 111 2.64 -10.42 -17.41
CA GLY A 111 1.52 -10.32 -16.47
C GLY A 111 1.93 -10.37 -15.00
N TYR A 112 3.23 -10.48 -14.68
CA TYR A 112 3.68 -10.37 -13.30
C TYR A 112 3.31 -9.00 -12.73
N ILE A 113 2.87 -8.95 -11.47
CA ILE A 113 2.55 -7.71 -10.75
C ILE A 113 3.44 -7.61 -9.52
N ALA A 114 4.16 -6.51 -9.39
CA ALA A 114 4.90 -6.17 -8.18
C ALA A 114 4.50 -4.79 -7.65
N THR A 115 4.66 -4.60 -6.34
CA THR A 115 4.33 -3.34 -5.67
C THR A 115 5.50 -2.83 -4.84
N THR A 116 5.52 -1.52 -4.61
CA THR A 116 6.32 -0.95 -3.52
C THR A 116 5.74 -1.32 -2.16
N GLN A 117 6.43 -0.93 -1.09
CA GLN A 117 5.78 -0.77 0.21
C GLN A 117 4.70 0.31 0.17
N VAL A 118 3.89 0.37 1.22
CA VAL A 118 2.96 1.47 1.47
C VAL A 118 3.72 2.61 2.17
N TYR A 119 3.55 3.82 1.65
CA TYR A 119 4.06 5.06 2.21
C TYR A 119 2.90 5.81 2.85
N ILE A 120 3.05 6.22 4.12
CA ILE A 120 2.00 6.93 4.85
C ILE A 120 2.50 8.34 5.16
N THR A 121 1.70 9.34 4.82
CA THR A 121 2.00 10.76 5.04
C THR A 121 0.91 11.42 5.88
N PRO A 122 1.26 12.31 6.84
CA PRO A 122 2.60 12.58 7.34
C PRO A 122 3.20 11.37 8.08
N ASP A 123 4.48 11.05 7.84
CA ASP A 123 5.13 9.87 8.44
C ASP A 123 5.70 10.16 9.84
N ASP A 124 6.08 11.41 10.08
CA ASP A 124 6.62 11.93 11.33
C ASP A 124 5.55 12.09 12.43
N LYS A 125 4.27 11.97 12.09
CA LYS A 125 3.14 12.03 13.03
C LYS A 125 2.54 10.66 13.25
N TYR A 126 2.54 10.23 14.51
CA TYR A 126 1.92 8.99 14.96
C TYR A 126 0.66 9.25 15.79
N PRO A 127 -0.40 8.43 15.63
CA PRO A 127 -1.63 8.60 16.39
C PRO A 127 -1.37 8.41 17.88
N GLN A 128 -1.90 9.32 18.71
CA GLN A 128 -1.80 9.26 20.18
C GLN A 128 -2.95 8.49 20.82
N ILE A 129 -4.01 8.22 20.05
CA ILE A 129 -5.18 7.47 20.47
C ILE A 129 -5.36 6.27 19.55
N ALA A 130 -5.94 5.20 20.07
CA ALA A 130 -6.33 4.06 19.26
C ALA A 130 -7.33 4.49 18.17
N PRO A 131 -7.28 3.87 16.97
CA PRO A 131 -8.29 4.09 15.94
C PRO A 131 -9.71 3.86 16.49
N PRO A 132 -10.70 4.68 16.09
CA PRO A 132 -12.09 4.51 16.50
C PRO A 132 -12.62 3.13 16.15
N SER A 133 -13.47 2.59 17.02
CA SER A 133 -14.19 1.35 16.70
C SER A 133 -15.40 1.69 15.84
N VAL A 134 -15.43 1.18 14.62
CA VAL A 134 -16.52 1.39 13.66
C VAL A 134 -17.49 0.22 13.65
N ASN A 135 -16.96 -1.00 13.74
CA ASN A 135 -17.74 -2.24 13.74
C ASN A 135 -16.90 -3.39 14.34
N ALA A 136 -17.49 -4.59 14.49
CA ALA A 136 -16.79 -5.73 15.09
C ALA A 136 -15.50 -6.15 14.37
N ALA A 137 -15.39 -5.89 13.06
CA ALA A 137 -14.20 -6.16 12.24
C ALA A 137 -13.22 -4.97 12.18
N CYS A 138 -13.66 -3.77 12.59
CA CYS A 138 -12.84 -2.57 12.71
C CYS A 138 -12.93 -2.02 14.13
N GLN A 139 -12.18 -2.67 15.02
CA GLN A 139 -11.97 -2.23 16.39
C GLN A 139 -10.54 -2.57 16.81
N THR A 140 -10.01 -1.77 17.72
CA THR A 140 -8.74 -2.07 18.39
C THR A 140 -9.05 -2.98 19.58
N LEU A 141 -8.35 -4.11 19.70
CA LEU A 141 -8.49 -4.95 20.90
C LEU A 141 -7.97 -4.16 22.11
N PRO A 142 -8.62 -4.28 23.29
CA PRO A 142 -8.09 -3.66 24.50
C PRO A 142 -6.64 -4.11 24.71
N GLY A 143 -5.74 -3.15 24.94
CA GLY A 143 -4.34 -3.44 25.20
C GLY A 143 -4.19 -4.31 26.45
N ARG A 144 -3.06 -5.00 26.61
CA ARG A 144 -2.75 -5.81 27.81
C ARG A 144 -2.48 -4.97 29.08
N GLY A 145 -3.04 -3.77 29.21
CA GLY A 145 -2.90 -2.92 30.40
C GLY A 145 -1.49 -2.36 30.66
N LEU A 146 -0.58 -2.37 29.67
CA LEU A 146 0.80 -1.91 29.87
C LEU A 146 0.98 -0.37 29.80
N GLY A 147 -0.12 0.40 29.78
CA GLY A 147 -0.09 1.87 29.72
C GLY A 147 -1.08 2.57 30.65
N GLU A 148 -1.82 1.83 31.48
CA GLU A 148 -2.71 2.38 32.50
C GLU A 148 -2.16 2.05 33.89
N ASN A 149 -1.10 2.76 34.27
CA ASN A 149 -0.74 2.98 35.67
C ASN A 149 -0.16 4.39 35.74
N ASP A 150 -1.02 5.36 36.04
CA ASP A 150 -0.74 6.52 36.90
C ASP A 150 -1.69 7.67 36.53
N ARG A 151 -2.89 7.61 37.12
CA ARG A 151 -3.60 8.76 37.71
C ARG A 151 -4.88 8.27 38.35
N LEU A 152 -4.72 7.76 39.58
CA LEU A 152 -5.74 7.85 40.60
C LEU A 152 -5.11 8.71 41.71
N ASP A 153 -5.69 9.90 41.86
CA ASP A 153 -5.65 10.86 42.98
C ASP A 153 -4.34 11.08 43.77
#